data_AF-A0A2S8RXV0-F1
#
_entry.id   AF-A0A2S8RXV0-F1
#
_cell.length_a   1.000
_cell.length_b   1.000
_cell.length_c   1.000
_cell.angle_alpha   90.00
_cell.angle_beta   90.00
_cell.angle_gamma   90.00
#
_symmetry.space_group_name_H-M   'P 1'
#
loop_
_entity.id
_entity.type
_entity.pdbx_description
1 polymer ?
#
loop_
_entity_poly.entity_id
_entity_poly.type
_entity_poly.pdbx_seq_one_letter_code
_entity_poly.pdbx_strand_id
1 'polypeptide(L)'
;MEQFGSNPEALDEDRFNDPADRSEPAVEFTPDTFGKTGTAKGGKARAAALPEEDLSKPLAPTFAEGHGLLKFFPPTLRDMARAGVNFTLDNSGAVTVNGFYKRGPLSLEIGDDDALTAIDRRGQRHPIGSYDDLVTLNYRAWIQSNTRGESCAPERPWLDAFIAKNWVKRQVIFVPRDPLPTADGE
;
A
#
# COMPACT_ATOMS: atom_id res chain seq x y z
N MET A 1 73.70 17.84 13.03
CA MET A 1 72.62 17.46 13.94
C MET A 1 71.91 16.31 13.25
N GLU A 2 72.31 15.08 13.56
CA GLU A 2 71.59 14.21 14.52
C GLU A 2 70.21 13.81 13.99
N GLN A 3 69.70 12.58 14.07
CA GLN A 3 70.13 11.23 14.40
C GLN A 3 68.90 10.36 14.02
N PHE A 4 69.13 9.11 13.62
CA PHE A 4 68.29 7.89 13.76
C PHE A 4 66.75 7.98 13.86
N GLY A 5 66.05 7.12 13.10
CA GLY A 5 64.69 6.69 13.47
C GLY A 5 63.99 5.79 12.45
N SER A 6 64.12 4.49 12.65
CA SER A 6 63.47 3.33 12.01
C SER A 6 62.07 3.50 11.40
N ASN A 7 61.87 2.85 10.25
CA ASN A 7 60.56 2.33 9.81
C ASN A 7 60.15 1.18 10.76
N PRO A 8 58.86 1.05 11.14
CA PRO A 8 58.10 -0.06 10.57
C PRO A 8 56.57 0.19 10.39
N GLU A 9 56.01 -0.51 9.41
CA GLU A 9 54.71 -1.21 9.39
C GLU A 9 53.45 -0.47 9.92
N ALA A 10 52.52 -0.09 9.03
CA ALA A 10 51.39 -0.92 8.57
C ALA A 10 50.27 -1.09 9.61
N LEU A 11 49.29 -0.18 9.61
CA LEU A 11 47.92 -0.28 10.20
C LEU A 11 47.10 0.84 9.52
N ASP A 12 45.90 0.72 8.94
CA ASP A 12 44.89 -0.33 8.86
C ASP A 12 43.99 0.03 7.65
N GLU A 13 44.24 -0.58 6.49
CA GLU A 13 43.29 -0.67 5.38
C GLU A 13 42.75 -2.10 5.34
N ASP A 14 41.91 -2.55 6.28
CA ASP A 14 41.12 -3.79 6.07
C ASP A 14 40.06 -4.12 7.15
N ARG A 15 39.25 -3.15 7.60
CA ARG A 15 38.11 -3.48 8.51
C ARG A 15 37.00 -4.31 7.84
N PHE A 16 37.01 -4.45 6.51
CA PHE A 16 35.96 -5.16 5.78
C PHE A 16 36.32 -6.58 5.33
N ASN A 17 37.52 -7.06 5.67
CA ASN A 17 38.01 -8.38 5.27
C ASN A 17 38.41 -9.28 6.44
N ASP A 18 37.95 -8.99 7.67
CA ASP A 18 38.18 -9.90 8.79
C ASP A 18 37.33 -11.19 8.63
N PRO A 19 37.95 -12.36 8.41
CA PRO A 19 37.23 -13.62 8.34
C PRO A 19 36.66 -14.07 9.70
N ALA A 20 37.04 -13.44 10.82
CA ALA A 20 36.50 -13.73 12.15
C ALA A 20 35.12 -13.10 12.40
N ASP A 21 34.72 -12.07 11.64
CA ASP A 21 33.40 -11.42 11.76
C ASP A 21 32.32 -12.12 10.92
N ARG A 22 32.66 -13.23 10.25
CA ARG A 22 31.70 -14.16 9.63
C ARG A 22 31.40 -15.32 10.57
N SER A 23 30.80 -15.00 11.70
CA SER A 23 30.35 -16.00 12.68
C SER A 23 28.87 -15.81 13.02
N GLU A 24 28.00 -15.87 12.01
CA GLU A 24 26.61 -16.30 12.24
C GLU A 24 26.52 -17.78 11.83
N PRO A 25 26.28 -18.72 12.77
CA PRO A 25 26.06 -20.10 12.39
C PRO A 25 24.78 -20.19 11.56
N ALA A 26 24.89 -20.86 10.41
CA ALA A 26 23.76 -21.25 9.60
C ALA A 26 22.70 -21.93 10.47
N VAL A 27 21.50 -21.36 10.50
CA VAL A 27 20.34 -22.02 11.11
C VAL A 27 20.07 -23.28 10.29
N GLU A 28 20.48 -24.42 10.85
CA GLU A 28 20.23 -25.74 10.30
C GLU A 28 18.72 -25.94 10.11
N PHE A 29 18.33 -26.16 8.87
CA PHE A 29 16.98 -26.54 8.50
C PHE A 29 16.78 -28.01 8.87
N THR A 30 16.26 -28.28 10.06
CA THR A 30 15.90 -29.63 10.49
C THR A 30 14.58 -30.04 9.82
N PRO A 31 14.55 -31.14 9.02
CA PRO A 31 13.35 -31.59 8.31
C PRO A 31 12.42 -32.44 9.21
N ASP A 32 12.21 -32.04 10.46
CA ASP A 32 11.49 -32.86 11.45
C ASP A 32 10.34 -32.13 12.16
N THR A 33 9.55 -31.39 11.37
CA THR A 33 8.22 -30.91 11.80
C THR A 33 7.11 -31.34 10.84
N PHE A 34 7.27 -32.48 10.16
CA PHE A 34 6.15 -33.16 9.51
C PHE A 34 5.51 -34.17 10.47
N GLY A 35 4.85 -33.63 11.49
CA GLY A 35 3.90 -34.35 12.31
C GLY A 35 2.66 -34.72 11.50
N LYS A 36 2.43 -36.03 11.40
CA LYS A 36 1.34 -36.69 10.68
C LYS A 36 -0.06 -36.28 11.17
N THR A 37 -0.97 -36.27 10.19
CA THR A 37 -2.40 -36.61 10.27
C THR A 37 -3.34 -35.70 11.09
N GLY A 38 -4.04 -34.82 10.37
CA GLY A 38 -5.32 -34.26 10.76
C GLY A 38 -6.21 -34.11 9.52
N THR A 39 -7.34 -34.78 9.52
CA THR A 39 -8.33 -34.95 8.44
C THR A 39 -8.75 -33.62 7.80
N ALA A 40 -8.53 -33.45 6.51
CA ALA A 40 -9.06 -32.31 5.74
C ALA A 40 -10.58 -32.47 5.55
N LYS A 41 -11.36 -32.07 6.57
CA LYS A 41 -12.77 -31.74 6.37
C LYS A 41 -12.82 -30.45 5.55
N GLY A 42 -13.22 -30.57 4.29
CA GLY A 42 -13.60 -29.46 3.43
C GLY A 42 -14.77 -28.70 4.05
N GLY A 43 -14.47 -27.76 4.94
CA GLY A 43 -15.37 -26.68 5.26
C GLY A 43 -15.27 -25.66 4.15
N LYS A 44 -16.30 -25.57 3.29
CA LYS A 44 -16.57 -24.32 2.58
C LYS A 44 -16.69 -23.25 3.66
N ALA A 45 -15.61 -22.50 3.89
CA ALA A 45 -15.68 -21.25 4.62
C ALA A 45 -16.75 -20.44 3.89
N ARG A 46 -17.93 -20.33 4.50
CA ARG A 46 -18.92 -19.36 4.09
C ARG A 46 -18.18 -18.04 4.10
N ALA A 47 -17.98 -17.45 2.92
CA ALA A 47 -17.52 -16.08 2.80
C ALA A 47 -18.36 -15.28 3.80
N ALA A 48 -17.71 -14.80 4.86
CA ALA A 48 -18.34 -13.87 5.76
C ALA A 48 -18.87 -12.76 4.86
N ALA A 49 -20.19 -12.53 4.90
CA ALA A 49 -20.79 -11.42 4.19
C ALA A 49 -20.01 -10.18 4.60
N LEU A 50 -19.21 -9.66 3.68
CA LEU A 50 -18.59 -8.35 3.83
C LEU A 50 -19.73 -7.41 4.18
N PRO A 51 -19.57 -6.51 5.17
CA PRO A 51 -20.60 -5.53 5.44
C PRO A 51 -20.98 -4.89 4.10
N GLU A 52 -22.26 -4.94 3.76
CA GLU A 52 -22.82 -4.29 2.58
C GLU A 52 -22.70 -2.78 2.85
N GLU A 53 -21.50 -2.25 2.69
CA GLU A 53 -21.31 -0.82 2.81
C GLU A 53 -22.12 -0.19 1.68
N ASP A 54 -23.08 0.64 2.06
CA ASP A 54 -23.96 1.32 1.14
C ASP A 54 -23.14 2.24 0.22
N LEU A 55 -22.84 1.74 -0.99
CA LEU A 55 -22.02 2.40 -2.02
C LEU A 55 -22.67 3.67 -2.58
N SER A 56 -23.91 3.98 -2.19
CA SER A 56 -24.59 5.22 -2.57
C SER A 56 -24.21 6.42 -1.69
N LYS A 57 -23.62 6.16 -0.51
CA LYS A 57 -23.19 7.21 0.42
C LYS A 57 -21.74 7.62 0.14
N PRO A 58 -21.41 8.92 0.23
CA PRO A 58 -20.04 9.40 0.13
C PRO A 58 -19.21 8.80 1.26
N LEU A 59 -17.94 8.50 0.98
CA LEU A 59 -17.01 8.03 1.99
C LEU A 59 -16.87 9.08 3.10
N ALA A 60 -16.75 8.61 4.34
CA ALA A 60 -16.38 9.50 5.42
C ALA A 60 -14.94 10.03 5.17
N PRO A 61 -14.66 11.29 5.51
CA PRO A 61 -13.31 11.82 5.43
C PRO A 61 -12.34 10.98 6.28
N THR A 62 -11.14 10.74 5.78
CA THR A 62 -10.09 9.97 6.49
C THR A 62 -9.63 10.69 7.75
N PHE A 63 -9.68 12.03 7.75
CA PHE A 63 -9.40 12.87 8.91
C PHE A 63 -10.59 13.80 9.14
N ALA A 64 -11.05 13.91 10.39
CA ALA A 64 -12.12 14.86 10.74
C ALA A 64 -11.67 16.29 10.46
N GLU A 65 -12.52 17.13 9.86
CA GLU A 65 -12.18 18.53 9.53
C GLU A 65 -11.78 19.38 10.76
N GLY A 66 -12.17 18.96 11.97
CA GLY A 66 -11.74 19.56 13.24
C GLY A 66 -10.35 19.14 13.73
N HIS A 67 -9.68 18.21 13.04
CA HIS A 67 -8.32 17.81 13.36
C HIS A 67 -7.38 18.93 12.91
N GLY A 68 -6.94 19.76 13.86
CA GLY A 68 -6.20 21.01 13.61
C GLY A 68 -4.89 20.87 12.84
N LEU A 69 -4.47 19.65 12.49
CA LEU A 69 -3.35 19.37 11.60
C LEU A 69 -3.70 19.59 10.11
N LEU A 70 -4.96 19.40 9.71
CA LEU A 70 -5.39 19.53 8.31
C LEU A 70 -5.17 20.93 7.73
N LYS A 71 -5.22 21.96 8.57
CA LYS A 71 -5.03 23.37 8.15
C LYS A 71 -3.61 23.69 7.67
N PHE A 72 -2.65 22.85 8.03
CA PHE A 72 -1.25 23.00 7.63
C PHE A 72 -0.88 22.12 6.44
N PHE A 73 -1.81 21.31 5.94
CA PHE A 73 -1.56 20.52 4.75
C PHE A 73 -1.81 21.31 3.47
N PRO A 74 -1.03 21.02 2.42
CA PRO A 74 -1.32 21.40 1.05
C PRO A 74 -2.80 21.18 0.69
N PRO A 75 -3.40 22.04 -0.16
CA PRO A 75 -4.79 21.92 -0.61
C PRO A 75 -5.13 20.51 -1.10
N THR A 76 -4.25 19.92 -1.90
CA THR A 76 -4.44 18.59 -2.48
C THR A 76 -4.56 17.48 -1.42
N LEU A 77 -3.79 17.54 -0.33
CA LEU A 77 -3.89 16.55 0.76
C LEU A 77 -5.19 16.71 1.57
N ARG A 78 -5.69 17.95 1.70
CA ARG A 78 -7.01 18.20 2.31
C ARG A 78 -8.13 17.61 1.46
N ASP A 79 -8.05 17.77 0.15
CA ASP A 79 -9.02 17.19 -0.78
C ASP A 79 -8.98 15.65 -0.75
N MET A 80 -7.80 15.05 -0.66
CA MET A 80 -7.65 13.61 -0.43
C MET A 80 -8.31 13.15 0.86
N ALA A 81 -8.06 13.85 1.97
CA ALA A 81 -8.66 13.52 3.25
C ALA A 81 -10.19 13.62 3.20
N ARG A 82 -10.74 14.64 2.53
CA ARG A 82 -12.18 14.80 2.31
C ARG A 82 -12.78 13.72 1.44
N ALA A 83 -12.05 13.26 0.44
CA ALA A 83 -12.46 12.16 -0.43
C ALA A 83 -12.39 10.77 0.26
N GLY A 84 -11.90 10.70 1.50
CA GLY A 84 -11.74 9.45 2.23
C GLY A 84 -10.55 8.60 1.75
N VAL A 85 -9.55 9.23 1.11
CA VAL A 85 -8.33 8.54 0.71
C VAL A 85 -7.48 8.23 1.94
N ASN A 86 -7.19 6.96 2.15
CA ASN A 86 -6.32 6.51 3.24
C ASN A 86 -4.85 6.81 2.94
N PHE A 87 -4.24 7.69 3.74
CA PHE A 87 -2.82 7.97 3.72
C PHE A 87 -2.25 8.02 5.14
N THR A 88 -0.97 7.70 5.27
CA THR A 88 -0.21 7.83 6.52
C THR A 88 0.79 8.96 6.39
N LEU A 89 1.05 9.66 7.49
CA LEU A 89 2.11 10.67 7.59
C LEU A 89 3.19 10.11 8.52
N ASP A 90 4.42 10.07 8.03
CA ASP A 90 5.58 9.72 8.85
C ASP A 90 6.15 10.95 9.59
N ASN A 91 6.92 10.71 10.64
CA ASN A 91 7.60 11.75 11.43
C ASN A 91 8.59 12.59 10.59
N SER A 92 9.03 12.05 9.44
CA SER A 92 9.86 12.75 8.46
C SER A 92 9.08 13.75 7.58
N GLY A 93 7.76 13.83 7.71
CA GLY A 93 6.90 14.64 6.85
C GLY A 93 6.52 13.94 5.53
N ALA A 94 7.01 12.71 5.30
CA ALA A 94 6.65 11.93 4.13
C ALA A 94 5.22 11.41 4.24
N VAL A 95 4.40 11.66 3.21
CA VAL A 95 3.03 11.15 3.14
C VAL A 95 3.01 9.89 2.27
N THR A 96 2.50 8.79 2.79
CA THR A 96 2.36 7.54 2.03
C THR A 96 0.90 7.27 1.74
N VAL A 97 0.57 7.08 0.47
CA VAL A 97 -0.78 6.85 -0.03
C VAL A 97 -0.93 5.39 -0.43
N ASN A 98 -1.94 4.73 0.14
CA ASN A 98 -2.27 3.35 -0.18
C ASN A 98 -3.25 3.28 -1.37
N GLY A 99 -3.44 2.08 -1.91
CA GLY A 99 -4.41 1.85 -2.99
C GLY A 99 -3.86 2.00 -4.42
N PHE A 100 -2.54 1.90 -4.62
CA PHE A 100 -1.88 1.96 -5.95
C PHE A 100 -1.58 0.57 -6.56
N TYR A 101 -2.37 -0.45 -6.20
CA TYR A 101 -2.38 -1.80 -6.80
C TYR A 101 -0.98 -2.44 -6.91
N LYS A 102 -0.64 -3.01 -8.07
CA LYS A 102 0.66 -3.68 -8.32
C LYS A 102 1.86 -2.73 -8.24
N ARG A 103 1.65 -1.41 -8.24
CA ARG A 103 2.74 -0.44 -8.03
C ARG A 103 3.14 -0.32 -6.56
N GLY A 104 2.32 -0.80 -5.63
CA GLY A 104 2.54 -0.64 -4.19
C GLY A 104 2.22 0.79 -3.73
N PRO A 105 2.44 1.11 -2.45
CA PRO A 105 2.16 2.43 -1.91
C PRO A 105 2.95 3.52 -2.64
N LEU A 106 2.32 4.69 -2.78
CA LEU A 106 2.89 5.87 -3.42
C LEU A 106 3.36 6.85 -2.34
N SER A 107 4.59 7.32 -2.42
CA SER A 107 5.09 8.37 -1.53
C SER A 107 4.79 9.74 -2.13
N LEU A 108 4.31 10.67 -1.33
CA LEU A 108 4.14 12.07 -1.70
C LEU A 108 5.17 12.89 -0.92
N GLU A 109 5.99 13.61 -1.66
CA GLU A 109 6.88 14.63 -1.12
C GLU A 109 6.22 16.00 -1.26
N ILE A 110 6.27 16.76 -0.18
CA ILE A 110 5.83 18.15 -0.14
C ILE A 110 7.08 19.01 -0.34
N GLY A 111 7.16 19.66 -1.50
CA GLY A 111 8.21 20.63 -1.82
C GLY A 111 7.86 22.04 -1.35
N ASP A 112 8.63 23.00 -1.84
CA ASP A 112 8.35 24.42 -1.60
C ASP A 112 7.01 24.85 -2.22
N ASP A 113 6.37 25.87 -1.64
CA ASP A 113 5.09 26.43 -2.09
C ASP A 113 3.93 25.41 -2.21
N ASP A 114 3.86 24.43 -1.31
CA ASP A 114 2.85 23.36 -1.30
C ASP A 114 2.87 22.46 -2.57
N ALA A 115 3.94 22.50 -3.36
CA ALA A 115 4.08 21.67 -4.54
C ALA A 115 4.21 20.19 -4.15
N LEU A 116 3.35 19.33 -4.69
CA LEU A 116 3.38 17.90 -4.41
C LEU A 116 4.07 17.14 -5.54
N THR A 117 4.98 16.24 -5.16
CA THR A 117 5.57 15.26 -6.08
C THR A 117 5.26 13.85 -5.61
N ALA A 118 4.60 13.09 -6.46
CA ALA A 118 4.34 11.67 -6.26
C ALA A 118 5.54 10.85 -6.73
N ILE A 119 6.04 9.98 -5.87
CA ILE A 119 7.15 9.07 -6.14
C ILE A 119 6.63 7.64 -6.08
N ASP A 120 6.72 6.94 -7.21
CA ASP A 120 6.35 5.54 -7.27
C ASP A 120 7.43 4.63 -6.66
N ARG A 121 7.09 3.35 -6.45
CA ARG A 121 8.03 2.34 -5.95
C ARG A 121 9.28 2.17 -6.81
N ARG A 122 9.25 2.59 -8.08
CA ARG A 122 10.38 2.56 -9.01
C ARG A 122 11.21 3.85 -9.00
N GLY A 123 10.88 4.80 -8.12
CA GLY A 123 11.52 6.10 -8.00
C GLY A 123 11.12 7.09 -9.09
N GLN A 124 10.08 6.80 -9.89
CA GLN A 124 9.59 7.74 -10.89
C GLN A 124 8.83 8.87 -10.20
N ARG A 125 9.21 10.11 -10.54
CA ARG A 125 8.61 11.32 -9.99
C ARG A 125 7.50 11.83 -10.92
N HIS A 126 6.37 12.17 -10.33
CA HIS A 126 5.20 12.70 -11.01
C HIS A 126 4.76 13.98 -10.30
N PRO A 127 4.86 15.16 -10.93
CA PRO A 127 4.34 16.39 -10.33
C PRO A 127 2.81 16.31 -10.21
N ILE A 128 2.28 16.66 -9.04
CA ILE A 128 0.85 16.63 -8.72
C ILE A 128 0.42 18.06 -8.40
N GLY A 129 -0.31 18.68 -9.34
CA GLY A 129 -0.88 20.02 -9.13
C GLY A 129 -2.23 19.98 -8.44
N SER A 130 -2.95 18.87 -8.55
CA SER A 130 -4.31 18.72 -8.05
C SER A 130 -4.62 17.29 -7.61
N TYR A 131 -5.71 17.12 -6.86
CA TYR A 131 -6.23 15.80 -6.54
C TYR A 131 -6.59 15.01 -7.82
N ASP A 132 -7.01 15.69 -8.87
CA ASP A 132 -7.37 15.10 -10.16
C ASP A 132 -6.19 14.39 -10.83
N ASP A 133 -5.00 14.97 -10.73
CA ASP A 133 -3.77 14.39 -11.26
C ASP A 133 -3.43 13.08 -10.54
N LEU A 134 -3.65 13.04 -9.23
CA LEU A 134 -3.45 11.85 -8.41
C LEU A 134 -4.46 10.75 -8.76
N VAL A 135 -5.73 11.11 -8.95
CA VAL A 135 -6.78 10.19 -9.42
C VAL A 135 -6.41 9.63 -10.80
N THR A 136 -5.92 10.48 -11.70
CA THR A 136 -5.45 10.06 -13.03
C THR A 136 -4.28 9.09 -12.93
N LEU A 137 -3.31 9.36 -12.05
CA LEU A 137 -2.17 8.48 -11.80
C LEU A 137 -2.63 7.12 -11.25
N ASN A 138 -3.57 7.12 -10.30
CA ASN A 138 -4.15 5.90 -9.73
C ASN A 138 -4.90 5.08 -10.78
N TYR A 139 -5.71 5.72 -11.61
CA TYR A 139 -6.45 5.05 -12.70
C TYR A 139 -5.51 4.36 -13.70
N ARG A 140 -4.41 5.02 -14.08
CA ARG A 140 -3.38 4.42 -14.96
C ARG A 140 -2.73 3.19 -14.31
N ALA A 141 -2.42 3.27 -13.03
CA ALA A 141 -1.87 2.14 -12.27
C ALA A 141 -2.88 0.98 -12.18
N TRP A 142 -4.16 1.29 -12.00
CA TRP A 142 -5.25 0.31 -11.97
C TRP A 142 -5.40 -0.43 -13.30
N ILE A 143 -5.52 0.29 -14.41
CA ILE A 143 -5.65 -0.32 -15.76
C ILE A 143 -4.47 -1.25 -16.01
N GLN A 144 -3.24 -0.79 -15.75
CA GLN A 144 -2.04 -1.60 -15.95
C GLN A 144 -2.07 -2.88 -15.10
N SER A 145 -2.62 -2.81 -13.89
CA SER A 145 -2.70 -3.95 -12.98
C SER A 145 -3.67 -5.04 -13.48
N ASN A 146 -4.72 -4.65 -14.21
CA ASN A 146 -5.76 -5.54 -14.74
C ASN A 146 -5.41 -6.21 -16.08
N THR A 147 -4.26 -5.89 -16.69
CA THR A 147 -3.88 -6.45 -18.00
C THR A 147 -3.42 -7.91 -17.96
N ARG A 148 -3.12 -8.48 -16.78
CA ARG A 148 -2.50 -9.82 -16.65
C ARG A 148 -3.36 -10.81 -15.85
N GLY A 149 -4.60 -11.02 -16.29
CA GLY A 149 -5.45 -12.15 -15.89
C GLY A 149 -6.12 -12.04 -14.51
N GLU A 150 -5.53 -11.31 -13.57
CA GLU A 150 -6.12 -11.04 -12.25
C GLU A 150 -6.67 -9.60 -12.22
N SER A 151 -8.00 -9.47 -12.28
CA SER A 151 -8.67 -8.18 -12.12
C SER A 151 -8.71 -7.81 -10.64
N CYS A 152 -8.09 -6.68 -10.30
CA CYS A 152 -8.19 -6.08 -8.99
C CYS A 152 -9.29 -5.02 -9.02
N ALA A 153 -10.24 -5.11 -8.09
CA ALA A 153 -11.25 -4.08 -7.91
C ALA A 153 -10.59 -2.81 -7.33
N PRO A 154 -10.93 -1.61 -7.85
CA PRO A 154 -10.41 -0.37 -7.29
C PRO A 154 -10.97 -0.13 -5.88
N GLU A 155 -10.14 0.40 -4.98
CA GLU A 155 -10.60 0.79 -3.65
C GLU A 155 -11.59 1.95 -3.74
N ARG A 156 -12.52 2.01 -2.78
CA ARG A 156 -13.70 2.88 -2.84
C ARG A 156 -13.44 4.38 -3.06
N PRO A 157 -12.46 5.05 -2.39
CA PRO A 157 -12.22 6.47 -2.66
C PRO A 157 -11.76 6.71 -4.11
N TRP A 158 -11.01 5.77 -4.69
CA TRP A 158 -10.58 5.86 -6.09
C TRP A 158 -11.71 5.49 -7.05
N LEU A 159 -12.48 4.44 -6.74
CA LEU A 159 -13.63 4.00 -7.53
C LEU A 159 -14.67 5.12 -7.67
N ASP A 160 -14.99 5.81 -6.58
CA ASP A 160 -15.97 6.89 -6.58
C ASP A 160 -15.49 8.05 -7.46
N ALA A 161 -14.21 8.40 -7.39
CA ALA A 161 -13.59 9.38 -8.28
C ALA A 161 -13.61 8.94 -9.75
N PHE A 162 -13.40 7.65 -10.05
CA PHE A 162 -13.47 7.12 -11.41
C PHE A 162 -14.88 7.16 -11.99
N ILE A 163 -15.89 6.91 -11.16
CA ILE A 163 -17.30 6.97 -11.56
C ILE A 163 -17.72 8.41 -11.82
N ALA A 164 -17.34 9.35 -10.94
CA ALA A 164 -17.61 10.77 -11.14
C ALA A 164 -17.04 11.30 -12.47
N LYS A 165 -15.91 10.73 -12.91
CA LYS A 165 -15.25 11.03 -14.18
C LYS A 165 -15.76 10.21 -15.38
N ASN A 166 -16.74 9.33 -15.18
CA ASN A 166 -17.25 8.38 -16.18
C ASN A 166 -16.17 7.45 -16.78
N TRP A 167 -15.09 7.18 -16.06
CA TRP A 167 -14.02 6.27 -16.50
C TRP A 167 -14.33 4.80 -16.22
N VAL A 168 -15.20 4.55 -15.24
CA VAL A 168 -15.68 3.22 -14.87
C VAL A 168 -17.19 3.29 -14.68
N LYS A 169 -17.89 2.21 -15.03
CA LYS A 169 -19.33 2.06 -14.77
C LYS A 169 -19.54 0.97 -13.72
N ARG A 170 -20.46 1.20 -12.79
CA ARG A 170 -20.90 0.17 -11.85
C ARG A 170 -21.80 -0.81 -12.59
N GLN A 171 -21.45 -2.09 -12.56
CA GLN A 171 -22.32 -3.17 -13.02
C GLN A 171 -22.85 -3.91 -11.79
N VAL A 172 -24.16 -3.86 -11.57
CA VAL A 172 -24.83 -4.63 -10.52
C VAL A 172 -25.20 -5.99 -11.10
N ILE A 173 -24.67 -7.06 -10.50
CA ILE A 173 -25.02 -8.43 -10.86
C ILE A 173 -25.91 -8.97 -9.74
N PHE A 174 -27.16 -9.27 -10.08
CA PHE A 174 -28.07 -9.95 -9.16
C PHE A 174 -27.72 -11.44 -9.15
N VAL A 175 -27.20 -11.92 -8.03
CA VAL A 175 -26.95 -13.34 -7.81
C VAL A 175 -28.22 -13.93 -7.18
N PRO A 176 -28.90 -14.91 -7.82
CA PRO A 176 -30.03 -15.59 -7.22
C PRO A 176 -29.61 -16.21 -5.88
N ARG A 177 -30.34 -15.91 -4.81
CA ARG A 177 -30.15 -16.59 -3.53
C ARG A 177 -30.72 -17.99 -3.67
N ASP A 178 -29.92 -19.01 -3.36
CA ASP A 178 -30.45 -20.37 -3.26
C ASP A 178 -31.68 -20.37 -2.35
N PRO A 179 -32.79 -21.01 -2.75
CA PRO A 179 -33.95 -21.11 -1.89
C PRO A 179 -33.52 -21.83 -0.61
N LEU A 180 -33.81 -21.20 0.54
CA LEU A 180 -33.65 -21.86 1.83
C LEU A 180 -34.50 -23.14 1.80
N PRO A 181 -34.00 -24.28 2.33
CA PRO A 181 -34.81 -25.47 2.45
C PRO A 181 -36.04 -25.11 3.27
N THR A 182 -37.21 -25.14 2.65
CA THR A 182 -38.49 -25.05 3.33
C THR A 182 -38.54 -26.24 4.29
N ALA A 183 -38.54 -25.94 5.59
CA ALA A 183 -38.72 -26.91 6.65
C ALA A 183 -40.19 -27.33 6.69
N ASP A 184 -40.67 -27.96 5.61
CA ASP A 184 -41.97 -28.59 5.53
C ASP A 184 -41.73 -30.08 5.32
N GLY A 185 -41.62 -30.80 6.42
CA GLY A 185 -41.40 -32.24 6.47
C GLY A 185 -41.71 -32.77 7.87
N GLU A 186 -43.02 -32.95 8.11
CA GLU A 186 -43.72 -33.79 9.11
C GLU A 186 -43.33 -33.71 10.60
#